data_AF-A0A968XXU9-F1
#
_entry.id   AF-A0A968XXU9-F1
#
_cell.length_a   1.000
_cell.length_b   1.000
_cell.length_c   1.000
_cell.angle_alpha   90.00
_cell.angle_beta   90.00
_cell.angle_gamma   90.00
#
_symmetry.space_group_name_H-M   'P 1'
#
loop_
_entity.id
_entity.type
_entity.pdbx_description
1 polymer ?
#
loop_
_entity_poly.entity_id
_entity_poly.type
_entity_poly.pdbx_seq_one_letter_code
_entity_poly.pdbx_strand_id
1 'polypeptide(L)'
;MTIPSEINALIEQLNQDLNQIEQEAAEGLVLARAIIQRFPNNDALIQMLAFLNSARFYADTERSRIQIIVESLSRSNQTTGEEIQEAGEDLSTKLGRVLETKIRVISAKNRLENLQ
;
A
#
# COMPACT_ATOMS: atom_id res chain seq x y z
N MET A 1 -25.46 -10.54 4.84
CA MET A 1 -25.79 -9.12 5.05
C MET A 1 -24.84 -8.27 4.22
N THR A 2 -25.18 -7.01 3.94
CA THR A 2 -24.29 -6.07 3.25
C THR A 2 -23.32 -5.45 4.25
N ILE A 3 -22.02 -5.42 3.91
CA ILE A 3 -21.01 -4.70 4.67
C ILE A 3 -21.47 -3.23 4.84
N PRO A 4 -21.35 -2.64 6.04
CA PRO A 4 -21.69 -1.24 6.26
C PRO A 4 -20.98 -0.30 5.28
N SER A 5 -21.67 0.76 4.85
CA SER A 5 -21.16 1.73 3.88
C SER A 5 -19.83 2.36 4.28
N GLU A 6 -19.64 2.60 5.57
CA GLU A 6 -18.45 3.20 6.16
C GLU A 6 -17.24 2.27 6.02
N ILE A 7 -17.43 0.96 6.23
CA ILE A 7 -16.39 -0.05 6.04
C ILE A 7 -16.05 -0.18 4.55
N ASN A 8 -17.06 -0.19 3.67
CA ASN A 8 -16.83 -0.21 2.23
C ASN A 8 -16.02 1.00 1.76
N ALA A 9 -16.33 2.20 2.27
CA ALA A 9 -15.58 3.41 1.94
C ALA A 9 -14.11 3.32 2.39
N LEU A 10 -13.84 2.77 3.58
CA LEU A 10 -12.48 2.52 4.05
C LEU A 10 -11.72 1.51 3.17
N ILE A 11 -12.39 0.42 2.76
CA ILE A 11 -11.82 -0.58 1.86
C ILE A 11 -11.50 0.02 0.49
N GLU A 12 -12.41 0.80 -0.08
CA GLU A 12 -12.21 1.49 -1.36
C GLU A 12 -11.03 2.44 -1.29
N GLN A 13 -10.95 3.28 -0.25
CA GLN A 13 -9.84 4.19 -0.03
C GLN A 13 -8.50 3.45 0.10
N LEU A 14 -8.46 2.39 0.91
CA LEU A 14 -7.29 1.54 1.06
C LEU A 14 -6.83 0.96 -0.29
N ASN A 15 -7.75 0.42 -1.07
CA ASN A 15 -7.43 -0.17 -2.37
C ASN A 15 -6.90 0.88 -3.36
N GLN A 16 -7.48 2.08 -3.37
CA GLN A 16 -6.99 3.20 -4.18
C GLN A 16 -5.56 3.59 -3.78
N ASP A 17 -5.29 3.72 -2.48
CA ASP A 17 -3.98 4.09 -1.98
C ASP A 17 -2.91 3.00 -2.23
N LEU A 18 -3.29 1.72 -2.11
CA LEU A 18 -2.43 0.59 -2.43
C LEU A 18 -2.10 0.51 -3.93
N ASN A 19 -3.08 0.80 -4.79
CA ASN A 19 -2.85 0.92 -6.24
C ASN A 19 -1.88 2.06 -6.55
N GLN A 20 -2.03 3.19 -5.88
CA GLN A 20 -1.11 4.31 -6.04
C GLN A 20 0.32 3.95 -5.56
N ILE A 21 0.46 3.29 -4.40
CA ILE A 21 1.77 2.79 -3.93
C ILE A 21 2.42 1.91 -4.99
N GLU A 22 1.68 0.95 -5.55
CA GLU A 22 2.24 0.03 -6.53
C GLU A 22 2.69 0.74 -7.81
N GLN A 23 1.85 1.64 -8.33
CA GLN A 23 2.15 2.41 -9.54
C GLN A 23 3.39 3.29 -9.34
N GLU A 24 3.38 4.12 -8.29
CA GLU A 24 4.47 5.06 -8.01
C GLU A 24 5.79 4.32 -7.72
N ALA A 25 5.71 3.16 -7.06
CA ALA A 25 6.87 2.32 -6.83
C ALA A 25 7.39 1.68 -8.12
N ALA A 26 6.51 1.23 -9.02
CA ALA A 26 6.91 0.69 -10.32
C ALA A 26 7.60 1.75 -11.18
N GLU A 27 7.05 2.96 -11.25
CA GLU A 27 7.66 4.11 -11.93
C GLU A 27 9.02 4.46 -11.30
N GLY A 28 9.09 4.56 -9.97
CA GLY A 28 10.34 4.78 -9.25
C GLY A 28 11.41 3.72 -9.54
N LEU A 29 11.04 2.44 -9.67
CA LEU A 29 11.98 1.37 -10.00
C LEU A 29 12.57 1.53 -11.39
N VAL A 30 11.78 2.00 -12.37
CA VAL A 30 12.29 2.29 -13.72
C VAL A 30 13.34 3.39 -13.65
N LEU A 31 13.07 4.48 -12.92
CA LEU A 31 14.01 5.58 -12.72
C LEU A 31 15.29 5.12 -12.02
N ALA A 32 15.15 4.40 -10.89
CA ALA A 32 16.27 3.91 -10.10
C ALA A 32 17.21 3.01 -10.90
N ARG A 33 16.65 2.11 -11.73
CA ARG A 33 17.44 1.22 -12.61
C ARG A 33 18.25 1.99 -13.65
N ALA A 34 17.66 3.04 -14.25
CA ALA A 34 18.36 3.88 -15.22
C ALA A 34 19.55 4.62 -14.58
N ILE A 35 19.38 5.11 -13.34
CA ILE A 35 20.43 5.86 -12.63
C ILE A 35 21.52 4.90 -12.10
N ILE A 36 21.16 3.72 -11.59
CA ILE A 36 22.12 2.71 -11.10
C ILE A 36 23.10 2.27 -12.18
N GLN A 37 22.69 2.21 -13.45
CA GLN A 37 23.62 1.89 -14.54
C GLN A 37 24.77 2.90 -14.66
N ARG A 38 24.56 4.15 -14.24
CA ARG A 38 25.58 5.21 -14.21
C ARG A 38 26.36 5.21 -12.88
N PHE A 39 25.72 4.78 -11.79
CA PHE A 39 26.28 4.79 -10.43
C PHE A 39 26.08 3.44 -9.71
N PRO A 40 26.72 2.36 -10.16
CA PRO A 40 26.38 0.99 -9.74
C PRO A 40 26.69 0.68 -8.27
N ASN A 41 27.62 1.41 -7.65
CA ASN A 41 28.04 1.20 -6.26
C ASN A 41 27.51 2.27 -5.30
N ASN A 42 26.44 2.98 -5.69
CA ASN A 42 25.85 3.98 -4.81
C ASN A 42 24.87 3.32 -3.83
N ASP A 43 25.26 3.23 -2.57
CA ASP A 43 24.48 2.58 -1.52
C ASP A 43 23.08 3.19 -1.36
N ALA A 44 22.95 4.51 -1.50
CA ALA A 44 21.65 5.18 -1.37
C ALA A 44 20.68 4.77 -2.49
N LEU A 45 21.18 4.65 -3.73
CA LEU A 45 20.37 4.16 -4.85
C LEU A 45 19.99 2.68 -4.69
N ILE A 46 20.92 1.85 -4.21
CA ILE A 46 20.66 0.42 -3.94
C ILE A 46 19.57 0.29 -2.87
N GLN A 47 19.67 1.03 -1.76
CA GLN A 47 18.65 1.06 -0.72
C GLN A 47 17.30 1.56 -1.22
N MET A 48 17.30 2.60 -2.07
CA MET A 48 16.06 3.13 -2.64
C MET A 48 15.39 2.12 -3.59
N LEU A 49 16.18 1.38 -4.39
CA LEU A 49 15.66 0.29 -5.22
C LEU A 49 15.08 -0.85 -4.37
N ALA A 50 15.76 -1.23 -3.28
CA ALA A 50 15.24 -2.23 -2.35
C ALA A 50 13.92 -1.76 -1.71
N PHE A 51 13.87 -0.52 -1.23
CA PHE A 51 12.66 0.08 -0.64
C PHE A 51 11.47 0.06 -1.61
N LEU A 52 11.65 0.48 -2.86
CA LEU A 52 10.57 0.51 -3.85
C LEU A 52 10.06 -0.90 -4.19
N ASN A 53 10.95 -1.90 -4.26
CA ASN A 53 10.51 -3.30 -4.42
C ASN A 53 9.71 -3.79 -3.21
N SER A 54 10.20 -3.52 -1.99
CA SER A 54 9.49 -3.88 -0.76
C SER A 54 8.13 -3.18 -0.65
N ALA A 55 8.01 -1.94 -1.14
CA ALA A 55 6.74 -1.22 -1.14
C ALA A 55 5.68 -1.89 -2.04
N ARG A 56 6.09 -2.43 -3.20
CA ARG A 56 5.18 -3.23 -4.06
C ARG A 56 4.72 -4.50 -3.37
N PHE A 57 5.65 -5.25 -2.79
CA PHE A 57 5.31 -6.45 -2.03
C PHE A 57 4.39 -6.16 -0.83
N TYR A 58 4.63 -5.04 -0.15
CA TYR A 58 3.76 -4.55 0.92
C TYR A 58 2.35 -4.29 0.40
N ALA A 59 2.20 -3.63 -0.76
CA ALA A 59 0.88 -3.33 -1.34
C ALA A 59 0.08 -4.62 -1.60
N ASP A 60 0.70 -5.63 -2.22
CA ASP A 60 0.07 -6.93 -2.47
C ASP A 60 -0.32 -7.66 -1.19
N THR A 61 0.54 -7.60 -0.18
CA THR A 61 0.31 -8.22 1.13
C THR A 61 -0.88 -7.58 1.83
N GLU A 62 -0.97 -6.25 1.83
CA GLU A 62 -2.09 -5.55 2.47
C GLU A 62 -3.40 -5.74 1.71
N ARG A 63 -3.40 -5.80 0.37
CA ARG A 63 -4.60 -6.18 -0.40
C ARG A 63 -5.14 -7.54 0.03
N SER A 64 -4.25 -8.53 0.14
CA SER A 64 -4.62 -9.87 0.59
C SER A 64 -5.22 -9.86 2.00
N ARG A 65 -4.67 -9.05 2.91
CA ARG A 65 -5.19 -8.89 4.28
C ARG A 65 -6.55 -8.21 4.32
N ILE A 66 -6.77 -7.18 3.50
CA ILE A 66 -8.08 -6.52 3.37
C ILE A 66 -9.12 -7.51 2.85
N GLN A 67 -8.77 -8.31 1.84
CA GLN A 67 -9.66 -9.33 1.29
C GLN A 67 -10.09 -10.37 2.34
N ILE A 68 -9.16 -10.79 3.23
CA ILE A 68 -9.50 -11.69 4.35
C ILE A 68 -10.52 -11.05 5.29
N ILE A 69 -10.37 -9.77 5.62
CA ILE A 69 -11.33 -9.03 6.47
C ILE A 69 -12.71 -8.97 5.78
N VAL A 70 -12.74 -8.62 4.50
CA VAL A 70 -13.97 -8.56 3.68
C VAL A 70 -14.68 -9.90 3.64
N GLU A 71 -13.93 -10.99 3.41
CA GLU A 71 -14.49 -12.33 3.38
C GLU A 71 -15.02 -12.77 4.75
N SER A 72 -14.35 -12.38 5.83
CA SER A 72 -14.80 -12.65 7.20
C SER A 72 -16.16 -11.99 7.47
N LEU A 73 -16.27 -10.70 7.17
CA LEU A 73 -17.52 -9.94 7.30
C LEU A 73 -18.64 -10.46 6.40
N SER A 74 -18.29 -11.01 5.23
CA SER A 74 -19.26 -11.52 4.26
C SER A 74 -19.75 -12.94 4.56
N ARG A 75 -18.97 -13.75 5.31
CA ARG A 75 -19.28 -15.16 5.60
C ARG A 75 -20.30 -15.34 6.72
N SER A 76 -20.44 -14.39 7.64
CA SER A 76 -21.37 -14.53 8.76
C SER A 76 -22.80 -14.17 8.35
N ASN A 77 -23.73 -15.11 8.54
CA ASN A 77 -25.17 -14.84 8.37
C ASN A 77 -25.68 -13.79 9.39
N GLN A 78 -24.95 -13.63 10.50
CA GLN A 78 -25.16 -12.63 11.53
C GLN A 78 -23.81 -12.05 11.95
N THR A 79 -23.30 -11.08 11.18
CA THR A 79 -22.16 -10.27 11.62
C THR A 79 -22.58 -9.44 12.83
N THR A 80 -21.87 -9.57 13.95
CA THR A 80 -22.21 -8.81 15.15
C THR A 80 -21.73 -7.36 15.02
N GLY A 81 -22.32 -6.44 15.80
CA GLY A 81 -21.83 -5.07 15.85
C GLY A 81 -20.37 -4.98 16.33
N GLU A 82 -19.94 -5.93 17.16
CA GLU A 82 -18.56 -6.05 17.65
C GLU A 82 -17.59 -6.44 16.54
N GLU A 83 -17.93 -7.44 15.72
CA GLU A 83 -17.12 -7.84 14.55
C GLU A 83 -16.99 -6.71 13.52
N ILE A 84 -18.08 -5.94 13.32
CA ILE A 84 -18.08 -4.76 12.45
C ILE A 84 -17.14 -3.68 13.01
N GLN A 85 -17.22 -3.42 14.32
CA GLN A 85 -16.37 -2.42 14.97
C GLN A 85 -14.89 -2.81 14.90
N GLU A 86 -14.55 -4.06 15.25
CA GLU A 86 -13.19 -4.59 15.18
C GLU A 86 -12.61 -4.47 13.76
N ALA A 87 -13.37 -4.87 12.75
CA ALA A 87 -12.94 -4.73 11.36
C ALA A 87 -12.73 -3.25 10.96
N GLY A 88 -13.59 -2.35 11.43
CA GLY A 88 -13.43 -0.91 11.19
C GLY A 88 -12.16 -0.33 11.82
N GLU A 89 -11.83 -0.74 13.05
CA GLU A 89 -10.61 -0.32 13.77
C GLU A 89 -9.34 -0.86 13.07
N ASP A 90 -9.37 -2.12 12.65
CA ASP A 90 -8.28 -2.75 11.91
C ASP A 90 -8.04 -2.05 10.56
N LEU A 91 -9.09 -1.81 9.79
CA LEU A 91 -9.00 -1.12 8.49
C LEU A 91 -8.50 0.33 8.66
N SER A 92 -8.96 1.03 9.70
CA SER A 92 -8.49 2.39 10.00
C SER A 92 -7.01 2.42 10.37
N THR A 93 -6.56 1.46 11.18
CA THR A 93 -5.13 1.31 11.53
C THR A 93 -4.29 1.01 10.29
N LYS A 94 -4.78 0.14 9.41
CA LYS A 94 -4.14 -0.15 8.11
C LYS A 94 -4.06 1.11 7.25
N LEU A 95 -5.12 1.92 7.19
CA LEU A 95 -5.16 3.13 6.37
C LEU A 95 -4.03 4.10 6.75
N GLY A 96 -3.79 4.32 8.05
CA GLY A 96 -2.67 5.14 8.51
C GLY A 96 -1.31 4.66 7.99
N ARG A 97 -1.06 3.34 8.06
CA ARG A 97 0.20 2.74 7.59
C ARG A 97 0.35 2.78 6.06
N VAL A 98 -0.75 2.57 5.35
CA VAL A 98 -0.80 2.66 3.88
C VAL A 98 -0.50 4.09 3.44
N LEU A 99 -1.13 5.09 4.06
CA LEU A 99 -0.87 6.51 3.77
C LEU A 99 0.59 6.90 4.02
N GLU A 100 1.17 6.46 5.14
CA GLU A 100 2.58 6.72 5.44
C GLU A 100 3.50 6.12 4.36
N THR A 101 3.25 4.86 3.98
CA THR A 101 4.00 4.18 2.93
C THR A 101 3.87 4.89 1.60
N LYS A 102 2.66 5.32 1.24
CA LYS A 102 2.37 6.09 0.02
C LYS A 102 3.18 7.37 -0.05
N ILE A 103 3.18 8.17 1.02
CA ILE A 103 3.95 9.41 1.11
C ILE A 103 5.45 9.12 0.90
N ARG A 104 5.98 8.06 1.53
CA ARG A 104 7.39 7.69 1.40
C ARG A 104 7.76 7.23 0.00
N VAL A 105 6.90 6.46 -0.67
CA VAL A 105 7.11 6.01 -2.06
C VAL A 105 7.11 7.17 -3.03
N ILE A 106 6.11 8.06 -2.95
CA ILE A 106 6.04 9.27 -3.79
C ILE A 106 7.28 10.14 -3.56
N SER A 107 7.69 10.35 -2.32
CA SER A 107 8.90 11.11 -2.00
C SER A 107 10.17 10.46 -2.58
N ALA A 108 10.30 9.13 -2.51
CA ALA A 108 11.42 8.40 -3.11
C ALA A 108 11.44 8.53 -4.64
N LYS A 109 10.30 8.40 -5.31
CA LYS A 109 10.18 8.62 -6.75
C LYS A 109 10.54 10.05 -7.13
N ASN A 110 9.99 11.06 -6.47
CA ASN A 110 10.27 12.46 -6.77
C ASN A 110 11.77 12.78 -6.61
N ARG A 111 12.45 12.17 -5.64
CA ARG A 111 13.91 12.28 -5.50
C ARG A 111 14.65 11.68 -6.69
N LEU A 112 14.21 10.54 -7.20
CA LEU A 112 14.78 9.92 -8.40
C LEU A 112 14.54 10.76 -9.66
N GLU A 113 13.35 11.34 -9.81
CA GLU A 113 13.05 12.24 -10.94
C GLU A 113 13.98 13.45 -10.96
N ASN A 114 14.28 14.03 -9.79
CA ASN A 114 15.21 15.15 -9.66
C ASN A 114 16.68 14.78 -9.92
N LEU A 115 17.01 13.49 -10.09
CA LEU A 115 18.36 12.99 -10.37
C LEU A 115 18.55 12.60 -11.85
N GLN A 116 17.51 12.68 -12.68
CA GLN A 116 17.63 12.51 -14.13
C GLN A 116 18.36 13.67 -14.79
#